data_AF-A0A1G3BSN1-F1
#
_entry.id   AF-A0A1G3BSN1-F1
#
_cell.length_a   1.000
_cell.length_b   1.000
_cell.length_c   1.000
_cell.angle_alpha   90.00
_cell.angle_beta   90.00
_cell.angle_gamma   90.00
#
_symmetry.space_group_name_H-M   'P 1'
#
loop_
_entity.id
_entity.type
_entity.pdbx_description
1 polymer ?
#
loop_
_entity_poly.entity_id
_entity_poly.type
_entity_poly.pdbx_seq_one_letter_code
_entity_poly.pdbx_strand_id
1 'polypeptide(L)'
;MKMKDPLAIALGAMGKDDVFTFTYNDAVKCAGHSCPAVAGAYKSTQLALETLYGNDIPVRGNIKVAFRGGVDYKVNGPISQVVTFITGASTEAGFKGLGPGGKYSRFNLMTFDKDIMPDPKTTSSIIFQRTDNGKKLEVTYYAEKAPVSERIDKLMPLVISGKASEEESREFGNLWQERVKTILTNPPEGTFVVKDITE
;
A
#
# COMPACT_ATOMS: atom_id res chain seq x y z
N MET A 1 -7.32 -5.14 -7.73
CA MET A 1 -6.99 -6.39 -7.03
C MET A 1 -8.27 -7.07 -6.56
N LYS A 2 -8.35 -8.40 -6.62
CA LYS A 2 -9.48 -9.16 -6.06
C LYS A 2 -9.08 -9.80 -4.73
N MET A 3 -9.97 -9.81 -3.76
CA MET A 3 -9.73 -10.39 -2.44
C MET A 3 -10.95 -11.18 -1.95
N LYS A 4 -10.75 -12.37 -1.41
CA LYS A 4 -11.76 -13.08 -0.61
C LYS A 4 -11.79 -12.52 0.80
N ASP A 5 -12.97 -12.35 1.39
CA ASP A 5 -13.12 -11.94 2.79
C ASP A 5 -14.05 -12.88 3.57
N PRO A 6 -13.48 -13.89 4.26
CA PRO A 6 -14.26 -14.83 5.04
C PRO A 6 -15.08 -14.19 6.18
N LEU A 7 -14.66 -13.03 6.69
CA LEU A 7 -15.43 -12.31 7.72
C LEU A 7 -16.67 -11.69 7.11
N ALA A 8 -16.53 -11.00 5.98
CA ALA A 8 -17.68 -10.40 5.28
C ALA A 8 -18.71 -11.46 4.88
N ILE A 9 -18.25 -12.63 4.43
CA ILE A 9 -19.11 -13.78 4.12
C ILE A 9 -19.81 -14.29 5.39
N ALA A 10 -19.06 -14.50 6.48
CA ALA A 10 -19.62 -15.02 7.73
C ALA A 10 -20.65 -14.07 8.37
N LEU A 11 -20.50 -12.76 8.17
CA LEU A 11 -21.42 -11.74 8.65
C LEU A 11 -22.59 -11.45 7.69
N GLY A 12 -22.67 -12.15 6.55
CA GLY A 12 -23.75 -11.99 5.58
C GLY A 12 -23.68 -10.73 4.72
N ALA A 13 -22.54 -10.01 4.72
CA ALA A 13 -22.33 -8.85 3.87
C ALA A 13 -22.00 -9.23 2.41
N MET A 14 -21.60 -10.49 2.17
CA MET A 14 -21.21 -11.02 0.86
C MET A 14 -21.64 -12.48 0.72
N GLY A 15 -21.93 -12.91 -0.51
CA GLY A 15 -22.11 -14.30 -0.88
C GLY A 15 -20.80 -15.10 -0.82
N LYS A 16 -20.91 -16.44 -0.77
CA LYS A 16 -19.74 -17.33 -0.60
C LYS A 16 -18.71 -17.22 -1.74
N ASP A 17 -19.18 -16.95 -2.95
CA ASP A 17 -18.36 -16.86 -4.15
C ASP A 17 -17.98 -15.41 -4.50
N ASP A 18 -18.47 -14.45 -3.72
CA ASP A 18 -18.20 -13.03 -3.95
C ASP A 18 -16.76 -12.68 -3.53
N VAL A 19 -16.20 -11.69 -4.21
CA VAL A 19 -14.87 -11.15 -3.94
C VAL A 19 -14.90 -9.62 -3.95
N PHE A 20 -14.17 -9.00 -3.04
CA PHE A 20 -13.96 -7.56 -3.09
C PHE A 20 -13.04 -7.23 -4.26
N THR A 21 -13.37 -6.18 -5.00
CA THR A 21 -12.46 -5.58 -5.98
C THR A 21 -11.97 -4.25 -5.45
N PHE A 22 -10.69 -4.19 -5.11
CA PHE A 22 -10.00 -2.96 -4.71
C PHE A 22 -9.36 -2.31 -5.94
N THR A 23 -9.80 -1.11 -6.27
CA THR A 23 -9.22 -0.28 -7.33
C THR A 23 -8.28 0.77 -6.75
N TYR A 24 -7.46 1.41 -7.60
CA TYR A 24 -6.65 2.54 -7.15
C TYR A 24 -7.53 3.70 -6.65
N ASN A 25 -8.69 3.92 -7.26
CA ASN A 25 -9.64 4.94 -6.78
C ASN A 25 -10.14 4.67 -5.36
N ASP A 26 -10.26 3.40 -4.95
CA ASP A 26 -10.62 3.07 -3.58
C ASP A 26 -9.47 3.39 -2.61
N ALA A 27 -8.22 3.18 -3.03
CA ALA A 27 -7.05 3.63 -2.27
C ALA A 27 -7.00 5.16 -2.15
N VAL A 28 -7.34 5.90 -3.22
CA VAL A 28 -7.46 7.36 -3.20
C VAL A 28 -8.56 7.81 -2.24
N LYS A 29 -9.74 7.18 -2.25
CA LYS A 29 -10.82 7.46 -1.28
C LYS A 29 -10.37 7.18 0.15
N CYS A 30 -9.64 6.10 0.38
CA CYS A 30 -9.11 5.76 1.70
C CYS A 30 -8.08 6.79 2.19
N ALA A 31 -7.19 7.27 1.31
CA ALA A 31 -6.14 8.21 1.66
C ALA A 31 -6.56 9.69 1.58
N GLY A 32 -7.73 9.96 0.99
CA GLY A 32 -8.27 11.30 0.72
C GLY A 32 -7.69 12.01 -0.51
N HIS A 33 -6.61 11.50 -1.10
CA HIS A 33 -5.97 12.10 -2.28
C HIS A 33 -5.08 11.11 -3.04
N SER A 34 -4.72 11.47 -4.27
CA SER A 34 -3.83 10.70 -5.14
C SER A 34 -2.41 11.27 -5.12
N CYS A 35 -1.44 10.49 -4.65
CA CYS A 35 -0.04 10.90 -4.59
C CYS A 35 0.92 9.70 -4.75
N PRO A 36 2.23 9.93 -4.97
CA PRO A 36 3.22 8.87 -5.14
C PRO A 36 3.28 7.85 -4.00
N ALA A 37 2.96 8.24 -2.76
CA ALA A 37 2.93 7.32 -1.62
C ALA A 37 1.74 6.36 -1.71
N VAL A 38 0.55 6.85 -2.03
CA VAL A 38 -0.67 6.03 -2.20
C VAL A 38 -0.53 5.09 -3.40
N ALA A 39 0.04 5.57 -4.50
CA ALA A 39 0.37 4.74 -5.66
C ALA A 39 1.37 3.63 -5.32
N GLY A 40 2.45 4.00 -4.61
CA GLY A 40 3.43 3.04 -4.10
C GLY A 40 2.81 2.00 -3.18
N ALA A 41 1.95 2.40 -2.23
CA ALA A 41 1.26 1.49 -1.34
C ALA A 41 0.39 0.46 -2.10
N TYR A 42 -0.44 0.97 -3.02
CA TYR A 42 -1.32 0.13 -3.83
C TYR A 42 -0.53 -0.84 -4.70
N LYS A 43 0.50 -0.35 -5.40
CA LYS A 43 1.31 -1.16 -6.30
C LYS A 43 2.21 -2.16 -5.57
N SER A 44 2.82 -1.79 -4.45
CA SER A 44 3.59 -2.72 -3.61
C SER A 44 2.71 -3.84 -3.06
N THR A 45 1.49 -3.50 -2.61
CA THR A 45 0.53 -4.51 -2.15
C THR A 45 0.11 -5.43 -3.28
N GLN A 46 -0.15 -4.87 -4.48
CA GLN A 46 -0.47 -5.66 -5.67
C GLN A 46 0.64 -6.68 -5.98
N LEU A 47 1.88 -6.21 -6.11
CA LEU A 47 3.02 -7.07 -6.43
C LEU A 47 3.20 -8.17 -5.37
N ALA A 48 3.11 -7.81 -4.09
CA ALA A 48 3.25 -8.78 -3.00
C ALA A 48 2.19 -9.88 -3.05
N LEU A 49 0.92 -9.50 -3.26
CA LEU A 49 -0.19 -10.45 -3.32
C LEU A 49 -0.09 -11.36 -4.56
N GLU A 50 0.27 -10.80 -5.72
CA GLU A 50 0.49 -11.55 -6.96
C GLU A 50 1.61 -12.59 -6.78
N THR A 51 2.73 -12.21 -6.15
CA THR A 51 3.84 -13.14 -5.90
C THR A 51 3.49 -14.21 -4.85
N LEU A 52 2.83 -13.84 -3.75
CA LEU A 52 2.52 -14.78 -2.65
C LEU A 52 1.41 -15.80 -2.98
N TYR A 53 0.47 -15.42 -3.84
CA TYR A 53 -0.69 -16.26 -4.17
C TYR A 53 -0.65 -16.82 -5.59
N GLY A 54 0.18 -16.27 -6.49
CA GLY A 54 0.20 -16.68 -7.89
C GLY A 54 -1.18 -16.54 -8.53
N ASN A 55 -1.77 -17.67 -8.91
CA ASN A 55 -3.10 -17.71 -9.53
C ASN A 55 -4.26 -17.77 -8.52
N ASP A 56 -3.96 -17.97 -7.22
CA ASP A 56 -5.00 -18.01 -6.18
C ASP A 56 -5.49 -16.60 -5.84
N ILE A 57 -6.76 -16.49 -5.43
CA ILE A 57 -7.30 -15.22 -4.92
C ILE A 57 -6.83 -15.02 -3.47
N PRO A 58 -6.13 -13.91 -3.14
CA PRO A 58 -5.69 -13.65 -1.78
C PRO A 58 -6.86 -13.49 -0.79
N VAL A 59 -6.59 -13.77 0.48
CA VAL A 59 -7.62 -13.81 1.53
C VAL A 59 -7.35 -12.70 2.56
N ARG A 60 -8.30 -11.77 2.76
CA ARG A 60 -8.16 -10.70 3.75
C ARG A 60 -7.94 -11.27 5.16
N GLY A 61 -6.91 -10.74 5.81
CA GLY A 61 -6.38 -11.11 7.13
C GLY A 61 -5.67 -12.46 7.21
N ASN A 62 -5.32 -13.09 6.08
CA ASN A 62 -4.34 -14.18 6.04
C ASN A 62 -2.94 -13.68 5.62
N ILE A 63 -2.68 -12.40 5.78
CA ILE A 63 -1.41 -11.75 5.47
C ILE A 63 -0.96 -10.99 6.72
N LYS A 64 0.27 -11.25 7.16
CA LYS A 64 1.02 -10.39 8.09
C LYS A 64 1.83 -9.40 7.28
N VAL A 65 1.98 -8.19 7.81
CA VAL A 65 2.72 -7.10 7.19
C VAL A 65 3.71 -6.54 8.20
N ALA A 66 4.96 -6.37 7.82
CA ALA A 66 5.95 -5.69 8.65
C ALA A 66 6.62 -4.58 7.84
N PHE A 67 6.56 -3.36 8.35
CA PHE A 67 7.30 -2.24 7.80
C PHE A 67 8.68 -2.17 8.44
N ARG A 68 9.72 -1.96 7.64
CA ARG A 68 11.00 -1.48 8.16
C ARG A 68 10.90 0.02 8.47
N GLY A 69 11.46 0.42 9.59
CA GLY A 69 11.30 1.76 10.16
C GLY A 69 9.97 1.92 10.92
N GLY A 70 9.94 2.95 11.77
CA GLY A 70 8.74 3.35 12.50
C GLY A 70 7.57 3.77 11.60
N VAL A 71 6.40 3.94 12.19
CA VAL A 71 5.20 4.48 11.51
C VAL A 71 5.44 5.90 10.98
N ASP A 72 6.30 6.65 11.64
CA ASP A 72 6.75 8.00 11.32
C ASP A 72 7.94 8.05 10.35
N TYR A 73 8.49 6.89 9.97
CA TYR A 73 9.55 6.84 8.97
C TYR A 73 8.99 7.22 7.60
N LYS A 74 9.36 8.43 7.14
CA LYS A 74 8.94 9.02 5.86
C LYS A 74 7.41 8.98 5.69
N VAL A 75 6.92 8.03 4.90
CA VAL A 75 5.51 7.88 4.54
C VAL A 75 4.96 6.51 4.93
N ASN A 76 5.61 5.80 5.85
CA ASN A 76 5.16 4.49 6.34
C ASN A 76 3.72 4.53 6.87
N GLY A 77 3.37 5.53 7.70
CA GLY A 77 2.00 5.68 8.23
C GLY A 77 0.92 5.86 7.14
N PRO A 78 1.06 6.82 6.21
CA PRO A 78 0.13 6.94 5.09
C PRO A 78 0.04 5.67 4.22
N ILE A 79 1.17 5.01 3.93
CA ILE A 79 1.19 3.76 3.16
C ILE A 79 0.46 2.65 3.91
N SER A 80 0.69 2.52 5.21
CA SER A 80 0.13 1.43 6.02
C SER A 80 -1.39 1.43 6.03
N GLN A 81 -2.03 2.60 6.01
CA GLN A 81 -3.49 2.70 5.96
C GLN A 81 -4.07 2.05 4.69
N VAL A 82 -3.44 2.27 3.54
CA VAL A 82 -3.83 1.64 2.26
C VAL A 82 -3.59 0.13 2.31
N VAL A 83 -2.44 -0.31 2.87
CA VAL A 83 -2.14 -1.73 3.03
C VAL A 83 -3.17 -2.42 3.94
N THR A 84 -3.52 -1.80 5.07
CA THR A 84 -4.56 -2.27 6.01
C THR A 84 -5.92 -2.34 5.32
N PHE A 85 -6.30 -1.31 4.56
CA PHE A 85 -7.55 -1.27 3.83
C PHE A 85 -7.71 -2.47 2.88
N ILE A 86 -6.67 -2.79 2.12
CA ILE A 86 -6.69 -3.89 1.14
C ILE A 86 -6.59 -5.25 1.84
N THR A 87 -5.55 -5.45 2.66
CA THR A 87 -5.18 -6.77 3.20
C THR A 87 -5.96 -7.14 4.46
N GLY A 88 -6.50 -6.15 5.17
CA GLY A 88 -7.04 -6.32 6.52
C GLY A 88 -5.96 -6.50 7.60
N ALA A 89 -4.67 -6.47 7.28
CA ALA A 89 -3.63 -6.52 8.30
C ALA A 89 -3.59 -5.19 9.05
N SER A 90 -3.91 -5.16 10.34
CA SER A 90 -3.86 -3.95 11.16
C SER A 90 -2.95 -4.14 12.37
N THR A 91 -2.57 -3.04 13.01
CA THR A 91 -1.79 -3.04 14.25
C THR A 91 -2.71 -3.36 15.45
N GLU A 92 -2.48 -2.77 16.62
CA GLU A 92 -3.33 -2.87 17.80
C GLU A 92 -4.76 -2.32 17.59
N ALA A 93 -4.98 -1.54 16.54
CA ALA A 93 -6.30 -1.02 16.17
C ALA A 93 -7.17 -2.04 15.41
N GLY A 94 -6.64 -3.23 15.10
CA GLY A 94 -7.36 -4.24 14.34
C GLY A 94 -8.51 -4.91 15.10
N PHE A 95 -9.48 -5.42 14.34
CA PHE A 95 -10.56 -6.25 14.88
C PHE A 95 -10.00 -7.53 15.52
N LYS A 96 -10.35 -7.81 16.78
CA LYS A 96 -9.83 -8.96 17.55
C LYS A 96 -10.37 -10.33 17.09
N GLY A 97 -11.37 -10.35 16.22
CA GLY A 97 -12.01 -11.57 15.75
C GLY A 97 -13.28 -11.92 16.53
N LEU A 98 -13.95 -12.99 16.08
CA LEU A 98 -15.19 -13.49 16.65
C LEU A 98 -14.94 -14.72 17.55
N GLY A 99 -15.64 -14.73 18.68
CA GLY A 99 -15.63 -15.82 19.64
C GLY A 99 -14.31 -15.98 20.40
N PRO A 100 -14.22 -16.97 21.30
CA PRO A 100 -13.06 -17.19 22.16
C PRO A 100 -11.74 -17.42 21.41
N GLY A 101 -11.81 -17.94 20.18
CA GLY A 101 -10.65 -18.20 19.32
C GLY A 101 -10.23 -17.04 18.43
N GLY A 102 -10.90 -15.87 18.48
CA GLY A 102 -10.53 -14.71 17.66
C GLY A 102 -10.60 -14.97 16.15
N LYS A 103 -11.58 -15.77 15.69
CA LYS A 103 -11.69 -16.13 14.27
C LYS A 103 -11.88 -14.89 13.41
N TYR A 104 -11.19 -14.84 12.27
CA TYR A 104 -11.17 -13.68 11.37
C TYR A 104 -10.52 -12.41 11.94
N SER A 105 -9.63 -12.56 12.93
CA SER A 105 -8.86 -11.44 13.46
C SER A 105 -8.14 -10.65 12.36
N ARG A 106 -8.03 -9.35 12.61
CA ARG A 106 -7.26 -8.33 11.88
C ARG A 106 -6.24 -7.65 12.82
N PHE A 107 -6.27 -8.00 14.10
CA PHE A 107 -5.49 -7.43 15.19
C PHE A 107 -4.05 -7.95 15.18
N ASN A 108 -3.08 -7.04 15.33
CA ASN A 108 -1.65 -7.33 15.38
C ASN A 108 -1.14 -8.18 14.19
N LEU A 109 -1.72 -7.96 13.01
CA LEU A 109 -1.21 -8.50 11.76
C LEU A 109 -0.23 -7.54 11.07
N MET A 110 -0.14 -6.29 11.54
CA MET A 110 0.81 -5.29 11.05
C MET A 110 1.75 -4.83 12.14
N THR A 111 3.04 -4.71 11.83
CA THR A 111 4.07 -4.15 12.71
C THR A 111 4.93 -3.10 12.01
N PHE A 112 5.56 -2.26 12.82
CA PHE A 112 6.59 -1.31 12.40
C PHE A 112 7.86 -1.60 13.20
N ASP A 113 8.95 -1.92 12.51
CA ASP A 113 10.22 -2.24 13.13
C ASP A 113 11.08 -0.98 13.20
N LYS A 114 11.18 -0.38 14.39
CA LYS A 114 11.98 0.83 14.62
C LYS A 114 13.48 0.55 14.70
N ASP A 115 13.86 -0.70 14.96
CA ASP A 115 15.25 -1.09 15.16
C ASP A 115 15.90 -1.50 13.83
N ILE A 116 15.08 -1.89 12.86
CA ILE A 116 15.52 -2.24 11.51
C ILE A 116 15.12 -1.14 10.51
N MET A 117 16.05 -0.21 10.30
CA MET A 117 15.89 0.86 9.30
C MET A 117 16.15 0.32 7.88
N PRO A 118 15.33 0.69 6.88
CA PRO A 118 15.60 0.36 5.49
C PRO A 118 16.69 1.31 4.93
N ASP A 119 17.19 1.03 3.72
CA ASP A 119 18.10 1.94 3.02
C ASP A 119 17.44 3.34 2.95
N PRO A 120 18.16 4.42 3.34
CA PRO A 120 17.63 5.79 3.32
C PRO A 120 17.12 6.27 1.96
N LYS A 121 17.47 5.63 0.84
CA LYS A 121 16.93 5.93 -0.49
C LYS A 121 15.54 5.34 -0.73
N THR A 122 15.16 4.33 0.05
CA THR A 122 13.83 3.73 -0.05
C THR A 122 12.76 4.72 0.40
N THR A 123 11.65 4.73 -0.31
CA THR A 123 10.42 5.38 0.15
C THR A 123 9.73 4.52 1.20
N SER A 124 9.70 3.20 0.99
CA SER A 124 9.26 2.22 1.97
C SER A 124 9.87 0.84 1.68
N SER A 125 9.93 0.00 2.71
CA SER A 125 10.30 -1.41 2.62
C SER A 125 9.34 -2.21 3.49
N ILE A 126 8.61 -3.12 2.86
CA ILE A 126 7.44 -3.79 3.44
C ILE A 126 7.56 -5.29 3.22
N ILE A 127 7.55 -6.05 4.31
CA ILE A 127 7.53 -7.50 4.29
C ILE A 127 6.08 -7.96 4.35
N PHE A 128 5.70 -8.84 3.45
CA PHE A 128 4.40 -9.50 3.42
C PHE A 128 4.60 -10.98 3.65
N GLN A 129 3.83 -11.56 4.56
CA GLN A 129 3.92 -12.97 4.92
C GLN A 129 2.53 -13.61 4.96
N ARG A 130 2.38 -14.74 4.27
CA ARG A 130 1.19 -15.57 4.38
C ARG A 130 1.14 -16.27 5.74
N THR A 131 -0.03 -16.23 6.39
CA THR A 131 -0.21 -16.86 7.70
C THR A 131 -0.39 -18.37 7.64
N ASP A 132 -0.83 -18.90 6.51
CA ASP A 132 -1.17 -20.32 6.34
C ASP A 132 0.03 -21.19 5.97
N ASN A 133 1.00 -20.67 5.22
CA ASN A 133 2.17 -21.42 4.76
C ASN A 133 3.51 -20.75 5.08
N GLY A 134 3.51 -19.58 5.72
CA GLY A 134 4.73 -18.86 6.12
C GLY A 134 5.53 -18.22 4.99
N LYS A 135 5.15 -18.41 3.71
CA LYS A 135 5.84 -17.76 2.58
C LYS A 135 5.84 -16.25 2.77
N LYS A 136 7.02 -15.64 2.61
CA LYS A 136 7.22 -14.22 2.83
C LYS A 136 8.17 -13.63 1.80
N LEU A 137 7.91 -12.36 1.48
CA LEU A 137 8.73 -11.56 0.58
C LEU A 137 8.81 -10.13 1.10
N GLU A 138 9.78 -9.39 0.61
CA GLU A 138 9.93 -7.96 0.83
C GLU A 138 9.69 -7.21 -0.48
N VAL A 139 8.86 -6.17 -0.42
CA VAL A 139 8.72 -5.18 -1.49
C VAL A 139 9.35 -3.88 -1.04
N THR A 140 10.39 -3.46 -1.75
CA THR A 140 11.04 -2.18 -1.54
C THR A 140 10.65 -1.21 -2.66
N TYR A 141 10.22 -0.02 -2.27
CA TYR A 141 9.72 1.01 -3.20
C TYR A 141 10.63 2.25 -3.19
N TYR A 142 10.98 2.73 -4.40
CA TYR A 142 11.81 3.91 -4.64
C TYR A 142 11.06 4.93 -5.50
N ALA A 143 10.32 5.85 -4.86
CA ALA A 143 9.53 6.87 -5.57
C ALA A 143 10.38 7.84 -6.39
N GLU A 144 11.66 7.99 -6.06
CA GLU A 144 12.63 8.83 -6.78
C GLU A 144 12.96 8.30 -8.18
N LYS A 145 12.74 7.00 -8.43
CA LYS A 145 12.94 6.40 -9.76
C LYS A 145 11.89 6.84 -10.77
N ALA A 146 10.70 7.22 -10.30
CA ALA A 146 9.67 7.77 -11.16
C ALA A 146 10.01 9.23 -11.49
N PRO A 147 10.08 9.59 -12.79
CA PRO A 147 10.51 10.92 -13.22
C PRO A 147 9.60 12.01 -12.67
N VAL A 148 10.22 13.15 -12.36
CA VAL A 148 9.54 14.36 -11.90
C VAL A 148 9.83 15.45 -12.92
N SER A 149 8.78 16.14 -13.39
CA SER A 149 8.97 17.31 -14.25
C SER A 149 9.69 18.41 -13.47
N GLU A 150 10.74 18.99 -14.03
CA GLU A 150 11.46 20.15 -13.47
C GLU A 150 10.53 21.35 -13.20
N ARG A 151 9.38 21.38 -13.87
CA ARG A 151 8.36 22.41 -13.67
C ARG A 151 7.69 22.30 -12.30
N ILE A 152 7.61 21.11 -11.71
CA ILE A 152 7.01 20.90 -10.38
C ILE A 152 7.75 21.73 -9.32
N ASP A 153 9.07 21.85 -9.39
CA ASP A 153 9.86 22.61 -8.40
C ASP A 153 9.52 24.10 -8.43
N LYS A 154 9.17 24.64 -9.61
CA LYS A 154 8.76 26.04 -9.78
C LYS A 154 7.30 26.26 -9.36
N LEU A 155 6.42 25.31 -9.66
CA LEU A 155 4.99 25.42 -9.39
C LEU A 155 4.62 25.13 -7.93
N MET A 156 5.34 24.21 -7.28
CA MET A 156 4.99 23.73 -5.94
C MET A 156 4.91 24.86 -4.89
N PRO A 157 5.90 25.76 -4.75
CA PRO A 157 5.78 26.87 -3.80
C PRO A 157 4.60 27.81 -4.09
N LEU A 158 4.26 28.02 -5.37
CA LEU A 158 3.13 28.86 -5.77
C LEU A 158 1.79 28.21 -5.39
N VAL A 159 1.64 26.91 -5.67
CA VAL A 159 0.42 26.16 -5.32
C VAL A 159 0.24 26.08 -3.80
N ILE A 160 1.30 25.74 -3.06
CA ILE A 160 1.23 25.62 -1.58
C ILE A 160 0.92 26.97 -0.93
N SER A 161 1.47 28.07 -1.44
CA SER A 161 1.20 29.41 -0.89
C SER A 161 -0.11 30.03 -1.38
N GLY A 162 -0.87 29.34 -2.24
CA GLY A 162 -2.12 29.85 -2.81
C GLY A 162 -1.93 31.01 -3.81
N LYS A 163 -0.72 31.17 -4.35
CA LYS A 163 -0.34 32.25 -5.27
C LYS A 163 -0.31 31.83 -6.74
N ALA A 164 -0.40 30.53 -7.01
CA ALA A 164 -0.47 30.01 -8.37
C ALA A 164 -1.73 30.53 -9.08
N SER A 165 -1.60 30.88 -10.35
CA SER A 165 -2.75 31.08 -11.23
C SER A 165 -3.55 29.78 -11.38
N GLU A 166 -4.76 29.87 -11.95
CA GLU A 166 -5.55 28.68 -12.27
C GLU A 166 -4.82 27.76 -13.26
N GLU A 167 -4.10 28.34 -14.23
CA GLU A 167 -3.32 27.58 -15.21
C GLU A 167 -2.13 26.87 -14.55
N GLU A 168 -1.41 27.57 -13.67
CA GLU A 168 -0.28 26.99 -12.92
C GLU A 168 -0.73 25.87 -11.98
N SER A 169 -1.88 26.06 -11.31
CA SER A 169 -2.47 25.04 -10.44
C SER A 169 -2.91 23.81 -11.23
N ARG A 170 -3.50 24.01 -12.42
CA ARG A 170 -3.89 22.92 -13.32
C ARG A 170 -2.67 22.18 -13.88
N GLU A 171 -1.65 22.92 -14.30
CA GLU A 171 -0.38 22.35 -14.77
C GLU A 171 0.27 21.49 -13.69
N PHE A 172 0.38 22.02 -12.46
CA PHE A 172 0.89 21.28 -11.31
C PHE A 172 0.12 19.98 -11.06
N GLY A 173 -1.22 20.05 -11.04
CA GLY A 173 -2.08 18.88 -10.85
C GLY A 173 -1.86 17.81 -11.93
N ASN A 174 -1.79 18.21 -13.20
CA ASN A 174 -1.55 17.31 -14.31
C ASN A 174 -0.18 16.62 -14.21
N LEU A 175 0.89 17.39 -13.98
CA LEU A 175 2.25 16.85 -13.83
C LEU A 175 2.34 15.89 -12.64
N TRP A 176 1.67 16.21 -11.53
CA TRP A 176 1.61 15.34 -10.36
C TRP A 176 0.93 14.00 -10.67
N GLN A 177 -0.22 14.04 -11.34
CA GLN A 177 -0.95 12.82 -11.69
C GLN A 177 -0.27 12.00 -12.79
N GLU A 178 0.48 12.62 -13.72
CA GLU A 178 1.30 11.87 -14.69
C GLU A 178 2.42 11.09 -14.00
N ARG A 179 3.04 11.64 -12.94
CA ARG A 179 3.99 10.90 -12.12
C ARG A 179 3.33 9.72 -11.41
N VAL A 180 2.14 9.92 -10.82
CA VAL A 180 1.35 8.86 -10.17
C VAL A 180 1.02 7.74 -11.16
N LYS A 181 0.53 8.11 -12.35
CA LYS A 181 0.20 7.18 -13.43
C LYS A 181 1.43 6.36 -13.82
N THR A 182 2.58 7.02 -14.00
CA THR A 182 3.85 6.34 -14.29
C THR A 182 4.17 5.27 -13.25
N ILE A 183 4.08 5.58 -11.95
CA ILE A 183 4.31 4.61 -10.86
C ILE A 183 3.37 3.40 -10.95
N LEU A 184 2.10 3.61 -11.31
CA LEU A 184 1.09 2.55 -11.33
C LEU A 184 1.18 1.66 -12.57
N THR A 185 1.39 2.27 -13.75
CA THR A 185 1.19 1.60 -15.04
C THR A 185 2.47 1.30 -15.80
N ASN A 186 3.51 2.11 -15.63
CA ASN A 186 4.78 1.93 -16.32
C ASN A 186 5.97 2.40 -15.46
N PRO A 187 6.17 1.80 -14.28
CA PRO A 187 7.23 2.23 -13.39
C PRO A 187 8.60 1.95 -14.01
N PRO A 188 9.55 2.90 -13.97
CA PRO A 188 10.93 2.64 -14.37
C PRO A 188 11.54 1.47 -13.61
N GLU A 189 12.52 0.80 -14.22
CA GLU A 189 13.22 -0.31 -13.60
C GLU A 189 13.81 0.09 -12.23
N GLY A 190 13.65 -0.80 -11.24
CA GLY A 190 14.09 -0.56 -9.87
C GLY A 190 13.18 0.34 -9.04
N THR A 191 12.05 0.82 -9.58
CA THR A 191 11.02 1.52 -8.77
C THR A 191 10.46 0.59 -7.69
N PHE A 192 10.22 -0.68 -8.02
CA PHE A 192 9.83 -1.72 -7.09
C PHE A 192 10.81 -2.88 -7.18
N VAL A 193 11.35 -3.30 -6.04
CA VAL A 193 12.20 -4.50 -5.92
C VAL A 193 11.47 -5.50 -5.04
N VAL A 194 11.15 -6.66 -5.60
CA VAL A 194 10.49 -7.77 -4.90
C VAL A 194 11.53 -8.85 -4.63
N LYS A 195 11.70 -9.24 -3.37
CA LYS A 195 12.66 -10.26 -2.96
C LYS A 195 12.01 -11.28 -2.03
N ASP A 196 12.04 -12.55 -2.41
CA ASP A 196 11.64 -13.63 -1.51
C ASP A 196 12.59 -13.70 -0.31
N ILE A 197 12.03 -13.92 0.87
CA ILE A 197 12.82 -14.16 2.09
C ILE A 197 12.68 -15.63 2.42
N THR A 198 13.66 -16.42 1.99
CA THR A 198 13.85 -17.79 2.49
C THR A 198 14.50 -17.74 3.86
N GLU A 199 13.99 -18.57 4.78
CA GLU A 199 14.66 -18.86 6.06
C GLU A 199 15.88 -19.76 5.85
#